data_AF-A0A2D6LHQ0-F1
#
_entry.id   AF-A0A2D6LHQ0-F1
#
_cell.length_a   1.000
_cell.length_b   1.000
_cell.length_c   1.000
_cell.angle_alpha   90.00
_cell.angle_beta   90.00
_cell.angle_gamma   90.00
#
_symmetry.space_group_name_H-M   'P 1'
#
loop_
_entity.id
_entity.type
_entity.pdbx_description
1 polymer ?
#
loop_
_entity_poly.entity_id
_entity_poly.type
_entity_poly.pdbx_seq_one_letter_code
_entity_poly.pdbx_strand_id
1 'polypeptide(L)'
;MTKTIMLALLLVSMLILYGCTSQELVTPELILPEKCTFPVQIACVDFDVTKDSIAITVLNGAGRDMTIKSVTFSGDAVDGCVVERETPIANREEATFEATNCNIEPSRKGRGVFPMDVVYFWDEDPTAEHSLYGEMLASVR
;
A
#
# COMPACT_ATOMS: atom_id res chain seq x y z
N MET A 1 61.62 -1.28 -25.70
CA MET A 1 60.84 -1.42 -24.44
C MET A 1 59.64 -0.47 -24.33
N THR A 2 59.61 0.65 -25.06
CA THR A 2 58.52 1.65 -24.99
C THR A 2 57.21 1.25 -25.69
N LYS A 3 57.24 0.38 -26.71
CA LYS A 3 56.03 -0.02 -27.45
C LYS A 3 55.04 -0.85 -26.63
N THR A 4 55.52 -1.63 -25.66
CA THR A 4 54.68 -2.51 -24.83
C THR A 4 53.86 -1.72 -23.81
N ILE A 5 54.40 -0.61 -23.30
CA ILE A 5 53.75 0.24 -22.31
C ILE A 5 52.57 1.01 -22.93
N MET A 6 52.71 1.43 -24.19
CA MET A 6 51.66 2.17 -24.91
C MET A 6 50.44 1.28 -25.22
N LEU A 7 50.64 -0.02 -25.48
CA LEU A 7 49.55 -0.96 -25.75
C LEU A 7 48.76 -1.29 -24.48
N ALA A 8 49.45 -1.39 -23.33
CA ALA A 8 48.81 -1.66 -22.03
C ALA A 8 47.89 -0.49 -21.60
N LEU A 9 48.31 0.76 -21.82
CA LEU A 9 47.49 1.94 -21.51
C LEU A 9 46.21 2.01 -22.36
N LEU A 10 46.28 1.61 -23.63
CA LEU A 10 45.12 1.59 -24.53
C LEU A 10 44.09 0.53 -24.08
N LEU A 11 44.53 -0.66 -23.69
CA LEU A 11 43.65 -1.73 -23.21
C LEU A 11 42.95 -1.36 -21.89
N VAL A 12 43.65 -0.74 -20.95
CA VAL A 12 43.05 -0.27 -19.69
C VAL A 12 42.01 0.81 -19.93
N SER A 13 42.26 1.74 -20.88
CA SER A 13 41.28 2.78 -21.22
C SER A 13 39.99 2.23 -21.83
N MET A 14 40.06 1.16 -22.65
CA MET A 14 38.87 0.52 -23.21
C MET A 14 38.05 -0.20 -22.13
N LEU A 15 38.68 -0.89 -21.18
CA LEU A 15 37.97 -1.58 -20.09
C LEU A 15 37.16 -0.61 -19.21
N ILE A 16 37.66 0.60 -18.98
CA ILE A 16 36.95 1.63 -18.19
C ILE A 16 35.73 2.17 -18.95
N LEU A 17 35.83 2.31 -20.29
CA LEU A 17 34.71 2.78 -21.12
C LEU A 17 33.61 1.73 -21.29
N TYR A 18 33.96 0.44 -21.36
CA TYR A 18 32.97 -0.64 -21.51
C TYR A 18 32.34 -1.09 -20.19
N GLY A 19 33.03 -0.93 -19.06
CA GLY A 19 32.54 -1.37 -17.74
C GLY A 19 31.39 -0.56 -17.15
N CYS A 20 30.99 0.56 -17.76
CA CYS A 20 29.98 1.48 -17.21
C CYS A 20 28.65 1.50 -17.98
N THR A 21 28.32 0.45 -18.75
CA THR A 21 27.10 0.41 -19.59
C THR A 21 26.01 -0.54 -19.08
N SER A 22 26.23 -1.23 -17.96
CA SER A 22 25.25 -2.17 -17.39
C SER A 22 24.59 -1.66 -16.11
N GLN A 23 24.45 -0.33 -15.94
CA GLN A 23 23.45 0.16 -15.02
C GLN A 23 22.12 0.11 -15.78
N GLU A 24 21.53 -1.09 -15.79
CA GLU A 24 20.10 -1.23 -16.03
C GLU A 24 19.44 -0.23 -15.08
N LEU A 25 18.87 0.80 -15.68
CA LEU A 25 18.22 1.90 -15.02
C LEU A 25 16.99 1.32 -14.33
N VAL A 26 17.18 0.77 -13.12
CA VAL A 26 16.08 0.28 -12.31
C VAL A 26 15.23 1.52 -12.02
N THR A 27 14.15 1.67 -12.79
CA THR A 27 13.22 2.76 -12.59
C THR A 27 12.69 2.65 -11.16
N PRO A 28 12.96 3.65 -10.30
CA PRO A 28 12.71 3.56 -8.86
C PRO A 28 11.22 3.38 -8.51
N GLU A 29 10.33 3.54 -9.48
CA GLU A 29 8.89 3.42 -9.32
C GLU A 29 8.40 1.96 -9.12
N LEU A 30 9.19 0.96 -9.56
CA LEU A 30 8.86 -0.45 -9.37
C LEU A 30 9.23 -1.00 -7.97
N ILE A 31 9.95 -0.22 -7.14
CA ILE A 31 10.53 -0.73 -5.89
C ILE A 31 9.75 -0.29 -4.64
N LEU A 32 8.78 0.63 -4.75
CA LEU A 32 8.02 1.04 -3.57
C LEU A 32 7.29 -0.18 -2.99
N PRO A 33 7.56 -0.59 -1.74
CA PRO A 33 6.85 -1.71 -1.15
C PRO A 33 5.37 -1.36 -1.03
N GLU A 34 4.53 -2.37 -1.16
CA GLU A 34 3.11 -2.21 -0.84
C GLU A 34 3.01 -1.85 0.65
N LYS A 35 2.14 -0.90 0.97
CA LYS A 35 1.99 -0.39 2.35
C LYS A 35 0.53 -0.07 2.62
N CYS A 36 0.12 -0.25 3.87
CA CYS A 36 -1.19 0.15 4.34
C CYS A 36 -0.98 0.84 5.70
N THR A 37 -1.43 2.09 5.83
CA THR A 37 -1.09 2.94 6.98
C THR A 37 -2.29 3.73 7.47
N PHE A 38 -2.40 3.80 8.80
CA PHE A 38 -3.33 4.67 9.53
C PHE A 38 -2.53 5.55 10.49
N PRO A 39 -2.99 6.77 10.80
CA PRO A 39 -2.22 7.71 11.61
C PRO A 39 -2.17 7.31 13.09
N VAL A 40 -3.27 6.82 13.66
CA VAL A 40 -3.39 6.41 15.08
C VAL A 40 -4.55 5.42 15.27
N GLN A 41 -4.58 4.73 16.42
CA GLN A 41 -5.68 3.89 16.95
C GLN A 41 -5.91 2.55 16.25
N ILE A 42 -5.69 2.48 14.94
CA ILE A 42 -5.83 1.24 14.16
C ILE A 42 -4.48 0.97 13.47
N ALA A 43 -4.09 -0.30 13.39
CA ALA A 43 -2.99 -0.74 12.55
C ALA A 43 -3.52 -1.61 11.41
N CYS A 44 -2.97 -1.44 10.20
CA CYS A 44 -3.28 -2.32 9.09
C CYS A 44 -2.31 -3.50 9.11
N VAL A 45 -2.85 -4.70 9.30
CA VAL A 45 -2.06 -5.94 9.44
C VAL A 45 -1.82 -6.58 8.09
N ASP A 46 -2.86 -6.65 7.26
CA ASP A 46 -2.81 -7.28 5.95
C ASP A 46 -3.82 -6.61 5.00
N PHE A 47 -3.61 -6.78 3.70
CA PHE A 47 -4.54 -6.32 2.66
C PHE A 47 -4.38 -7.12 1.37
N ASP A 48 -5.47 -7.22 0.61
CA ASP A 48 -5.48 -7.81 -0.72
C ASP A 48 -6.36 -6.97 -1.65
N VAL A 49 -5.90 -6.78 -2.89
CA VAL A 49 -6.60 -6.00 -3.91
C VAL A 49 -6.66 -6.82 -5.19
N THR A 50 -7.87 -7.20 -5.57
CA THR A 50 -8.16 -7.84 -6.86
C THR A 50 -8.83 -6.82 -7.79
N LYS A 51 -9.27 -7.25 -8.97
CA LYS A 51 -10.06 -6.38 -9.87
C LYS A 51 -11.46 -6.06 -9.34
N ASP A 52 -12.02 -6.95 -8.52
CA ASP A 52 -13.43 -6.91 -8.11
C ASP A 52 -13.60 -6.75 -6.59
N SER A 53 -12.51 -6.82 -5.81
CA SER A 53 -12.54 -6.76 -4.35
C SER A 53 -11.35 -6.05 -3.72
N ILE A 54 -11.61 -5.43 -2.57
CA ILE A 54 -10.59 -4.89 -1.65
C ILE A 54 -10.83 -5.51 -0.28
N ALA A 55 -9.83 -6.19 0.25
CA ALA A 55 -9.84 -6.71 1.61
C ALA A 55 -8.76 -6.02 2.46
N ILE A 56 -9.10 -5.61 3.68
CA ILE A 56 -8.15 -5.14 4.68
C ILE A 56 -8.37 -5.86 6.01
N THR A 57 -7.28 -6.21 6.68
CA THR A 57 -7.30 -6.72 8.06
C THR A 57 -6.71 -5.64 8.95
N VAL A 58 -7.51 -5.20 9.93
CA VAL A 58 -7.16 -4.12 10.85
C VAL A 58 -7.10 -4.63 12.29
N LEU A 59 -6.10 -4.16 13.03
CA LEU A 59 -5.91 -4.41 14.45
C LEU A 59 -6.34 -3.18 15.25
N ASN A 60 -7.23 -3.37 16.22
CA ASN A 60 -7.59 -2.31 17.17
C ASN A 60 -6.42 -2.09 18.17
N GLY A 61 -5.72 -0.97 18.03
CA GLY A 61 -4.64 -0.53 18.91
C GLY A 61 -5.01 0.65 19.81
N ALA A 62 -6.30 0.98 19.94
CA ALA A 62 -6.76 2.20 20.61
C ALA A 62 -6.72 2.15 22.14
N GLY A 63 -6.52 0.96 22.74
CA GLY A 63 -6.54 0.77 24.19
C GLY A 63 -7.94 0.57 24.78
N ARG A 64 -8.98 0.50 23.95
CA ARG A 64 -10.38 0.23 24.31
C ARG A 64 -11.13 -0.40 23.14
N ASP A 65 -12.28 -0.99 23.43
CA ASP A 65 -13.11 -1.69 22.44
C ASP A 65 -13.80 -0.67 21.52
N MET A 66 -13.95 -1.02 20.25
CA MET A 66 -14.54 -0.16 19.23
C MET A 66 -15.42 -0.95 18.28
N THR A 67 -16.38 -0.29 17.68
CA THR A 67 -17.17 -0.86 16.58
C THR A 67 -16.93 -0.06 15.31
N ILE A 68 -16.38 -0.71 14.29
CA ILE A 68 -16.27 -0.13 12.96
C ILE A 68 -17.61 -0.28 12.26
N LYS A 69 -18.18 0.83 11.80
CA LYS A 69 -19.47 0.90 11.11
C LYS A 69 -19.28 0.71 9.61
N SER A 70 -18.32 1.42 9.03
CA SER A 70 -18.05 1.34 7.60
C SER A 70 -16.59 1.61 7.24
N VAL A 71 -16.16 1.02 6.14
CA VAL A 71 -14.87 1.29 5.50
C VAL A 71 -15.12 1.68 4.05
N THR A 72 -14.70 2.88 3.68
CA THR A 72 -14.84 3.41 2.32
C THR A 72 -13.46 3.50 1.67
N PHE A 73 -13.31 2.86 0.52
CA PHE A 73 -12.15 2.94 -0.35
C PHE A 73 -12.43 3.91 -1.50
N SER A 74 -11.50 4.79 -1.80
CA SER A 74 -11.60 5.73 -2.93
C SER A 74 -10.24 5.82 -3.65
N GLY A 75 -10.15 6.68 -4.68
CA GLY A 75 -8.90 7.01 -5.37
C GLY A 75 -9.01 6.86 -6.89
N ASP A 76 -7.90 7.13 -7.59
CA ASP A 76 -7.86 7.08 -9.06
C ASP A 76 -8.11 5.68 -9.63
N ALA A 77 -7.86 4.64 -8.82
CA ALA A 77 -8.01 3.23 -9.22
C ALA A 77 -9.37 2.63 -8.84
N VAL A 78 -10.20 3.31 -8.03
CA VAL A 78 -11.50 2.81 -7.58
C VAL A 78 -12.50 3.94 -7.40
N ASP A 79 -13.63 3.86 -8.09
CA ASP A 79 -14.72 4.83 -8.00
C ASP A 79 -15.66 4.50 -6.82
N GLY A 80 -15.14 4.66 -5.59
CA GLY A 80 -15.90 4.50 -4.35
C GLY A 80 -16.35 3.06 -4.10
N CYS A 81 -15.63 2.32 -3.26
CA CYS A 81 -16.06 1.00 -2.80
C CYS A 81 -16.28 0.99 -1.29
N VAL A 82 -17.41 0.48 -0.81
CA VAL A 82 -17.81 0.62 0.59
C VAL A 82 -18.15 -0.74 1.20
N VAL A 83 -17.69 -0.96 2.43
CA VAL A 83 -18.16 -2.01 3.33
C VAL A 83 -18.98 -1.36 4.43
N GLU A 84 -20.30 -1.59 4.45
CA GLU A 84 -21.18 -1.13 5.53
C GLU A 84 -21.55 -2.33 6.41
N ARG A 85 -20.82 -2.52 7.50
CA ARG A 85 -21.05 -3.61 8.45
C ARG A 85 -20.51 -3.23 9.82
N GLU A 86 -21.40 -3.06 10.77
CA GLU A 86 -21.04 -2.92 12.18
C GLU A 86 -20.30 -4.17 12.65
N THR A 87 -19.02 -3.99 12.95
CA THR A 87 -18.11 -5.06 13.36
C THR A 87 -17.43 -4.62 14.65
N PRO A 88 -17.82 -5.20 15.81
CA PRO A 88 -17.15 -4.93 17.07
C PRO A 88 -15.75 -5.56 17.04
N ILE A 89 -14.76 -4.82 17.56
CA ILE A 89 -13.35 -5.21 17.61
C ILE A 89 -12.85 -4.88 19.01
N ALA A 90 -12.59 -5.90 19.82
CA ALA A 90 -12.02 -5.69 21.13
C ALA A 90 -10.60 -5.12 21.02
N ASN A 91 -10.12 -4.47 22.08
CA ASN A 91 -8.76 -3.96 22.12
C ASN A 91 -7.74 -5.08 21.88
N ARG A 92 -6.83 -4.87 20.93
CA ARG A 92 -5.82 -5.83 20.45
C ARG A 92 -6.36 -7.03 19.67
N GLU A 93 -7.60 -6.97 19.20
CA GLU A 93 -8.14 -7.93 18.25
C GLU A 93 -8.14 -7.40 16.82
N GLU A 94 -8.21 -8.34 15.88
CA GLU A 94 -8.21 -8.07 14.45
C GLU A 94 -9.58 -8.32 13.84
N ALA A 95 -9.93 -7.54 12.81
CA ALA A 95 -11.09 -7.81 11.98
C ALA A 95 -10.77 -7.55 10.51
N THR A 96 -11.37 -8.37 9.65
CA THR A 96 -11.22 -8.25 8.20
C THR A 96 -12.49 -7.64 7.58
N PHE A 97 -12.27 -6.64 6.74
CA PHE A 97 -13.30 -5.94 5.97
C PHE A 97 -13.03 -6.20 4.50
N GLU A 98 -14.04 -6.73 3.79
CA GLU A 98 -13.94 -7.03 2.38
C GLU A 98 -15.06 -6.32 1.62
N ALA A 99 -14.68 -5.42 0.72
CA ALA A 99 -15.57 -4.82 -0.25
C ALA A 99 -15.54 -5.67 -1.51
N THR A 100 -16.71 -6.03 -2.02
CA THR A 100 -16.87 -6.83 -3.25
C THR A 100 -17.67 -6.04 -4.28
N ASN A 101 -17.59 -6.42 -5.55
CA ASN A 101 -18.18 -5.68 -6.67
C ASN A 101 -17.61 -4.26 -6.82
N CYS A 102 -16.35 -4.07 -6.44
CA CYS A 102 -15.62 -2.83 -6.70
C CYS A 102 -15.20 -2.82 -8.18
N ASN A 103 -15.37 -1.70 -8.90
CA ASN A 103 -14.75 -1.55 -10.22
C ASN A 103 -13.33 -1.00 -10.05
N ILE A 104 -12.32 -1.87 -10.01
CA ILE A 104 -10.93 -1.49 -9.76
C ILE A 104 -10.15 -1.54 -11.06
N GLU A 105 -9.83 -0.37 -11.58
CA GLU A 105 -9.00 -0.25 -12.76
C GLU A 105 -7.53 -0.13 -12.35
N PRO A 106 -6.63 -1.02 -12.82
CA PRO A 106 -5.22 -0.88 -12.54
C PRO A 106 -4.76 0.47 -13.10
N SER A 107 -4.05 1.24 -12.28
CA SER A 107 -3.41 2.46 -12.80
C SER A 107 -2.46 2.10 -13.95
N ARG A 108 -2.02 3.12 -14.71
CA ARG A 108 -1.06 2.94 -15.81
C ARG A 108 0.23 2.20 -15.43
N LYS A 109 0.52 2.06 -14.12
CA LYS A 109 1.70 1.38 -13.57
C LYS A 109 1.37 0.09 -12.78
N GLY A 110 0.13 -0.42 -12.88
CA GLY A 110 -0.31 -1.64 -12.18
C GLY A 110 -0.50 -1.50 -10.67
N ARG A 111 -0.44 -0.27 -10.14
CA ARG A 111 -0.48 0.05 -8.70
C ARG A 111 -1.39 1.22 -8.41
N GLY A 112 -2.27 1.09 -7.43
CA GLY A 112 -3.20 2.14 -7.01
C GLY A 112 -2.82 2.71 -5.64
N VAL A 113 -3.12 3.99 -5.44
CA VAL A 113 -3.26 4.57 -4.11
C VAL A 113 -4.73 4.54 -3.76
N PHE A 114 -5.06 3.94 -2.63
CA PHE A 114 -6.41 3.73 -2.13
C PHE A 114 -6.56 4.46 -0.80
N PRO A 115 -7.00 5.73 -0.82
CA PRO A 115 -7.49 6.39 0.38
C PRO A 115 -8.63 5.59 1.02
N MET A 116 -8.56 5.45 2.33
CA MET A 116 -9.54 4.75 3.14
C MET A 116 -10.15 5.71 4.16
N ASP A 117 -11.46 5.68 4.32
CA ASP A 117 -12.15 6.35 5.41
C ASP A 117 -12.91 5.32 6.25
N VAL A 118 -12.52 5.21 7.51
CA VAL A 118 -13.09 4.25 8.47
C VAL A 118 -13.97 5.02 9.44
N VAL A 119 -15.27 4.75 9.41
CA VAL A 119 -16.23 5.30 10.38
C VAL A 119 -16.42 4.30 11.50
N TYR A 120 -16.29 4.76 12.74
CA TYR A 120 -16.37 3.91 13.93
C TYR A 120 -16.96 4.68 15.12
N PHE A 121 -17.32 3.95 16.17
CA PHE A 121 -17.71 4.50 17.46
C PHE A 121 -17.13 3.65 18.59
N TRP A 122 -17.12 4.20 19.80
CA TRP A 122 -16.71 3.46 21.00
C TRP A 122 -17.92 2.80 21.63
N ASP A 123 -17.77 1.60 22.18
CA ASP A 123 -18.89 0.86 22.77
C ASP A 123 -19.51 1.58 23.98
N GLU A 124 -18.73 2.44 24.65
CA GLU A 124 -19.18 3.29 25.75
C GLU A 124 -20.08 4.47 25.29
N ASP A 125 -19.95 4.90 24.04
CA ASP A 125 -20.73 5.99 23.44
C ASP A 125 -21.00 5.71 21.95
N PRO A 126 -22.02 4.89 21.65
CA PRO A 126 -22.34 4.51 20.27
C PRO A 126 -22.97 5.65 19.46
N THR A 127 -23.27 6.80 20.08
CA THR A 127 -23.85 7.95 19.40
C THR A 127 -22.79 8.89 18.82
N ALA A 128 -21.55 8.80 19.31
CA ALA A 128 -20.43 9.60 18.85
C ALA A 128 -19.65 8.87 17.75
N GLU A 129 -20.00 9.16 16.50
CA GLU A 129 -19.25 8.66 15.34
C GLU A 129 -17.93 9.43 15.15
N HIS A 130 -16.90 8.67 14.79
CA HIS A 130 -15.57 9.15 14.49
C HIS A 130 -15.15 8.68 13.09
N SER A 131 -14.35 9.49 12.39
CA SER A 131 -13.73 9.13 11.11
C SER A 131 -12.23 9.01 11.28
N LEU A 132 -11.66 7.95 10.72
CA LEU A 132 -10.22 7.75 10.62
C LEU A 132 -9.81 7.58 9.17
N TYR A 133 -8.98 8.50 8.70
CA TYR A 133 -8.40 8.43 7.37
C TYR A 133 -7.15 7.53 7.35
N GLY A 134 -7.08 6.64 6.37
CA GLY A 134 -5.92 5.80 6.07
C GLY A 134 -5.54 5.85 4.60
N GLU A 135 -4.37 5.31 4.28
CA GLU A 135 -3.88 5.20 2.90
C GLU A 135 -3.29 3.81 2.68
N MET A 136 -3.63 3.19 1.55
CA MET A 136 -3.04 1.96 1.08
C MET A 136 -2.43 2.14 -0.30
N LEU A 137 -1.21 1.64 -0.50
CA LEU A 137 -0.53 1.54 -1.79
C LEU A 137 -0.38 0.06 -2.11
N ALA A 138 -1.12 -0.41 -3.12
CA ALA A 138 -1.20 -1.83 -3.47
C ALA A 138 -1.20 -2.04 -4.99
N SER A 139 -0.72 -3.20 -5.43
CA SER A 139 -0.85 -3.64 -6.82
C SER A 139 -2.19 -4.37 -7.00
N VAL A 140 -2.86 -4.12 -8.13
CA VAL A 140 -4.11 -4.80 -8.46
C VAL A 140 -3.78 -6.16 -9.08
N ARG A 141 -4.20 -7.25 -8.45
CA ARG A 141 -3.94 -8.62 -8.91
C ARG A 141 -4.97 -9.11 -9.93
#